data_AF-A0A0R2NJ74-F1
#
_entry.id   AF-A0A0R2NJ74-F1
#
_cell.length_a   1.000
_cell.length_b   1.000
_cell.length_c   1.000
_cell.angle_alpha   90.00
_cell.angle_beta   90.00
_cell.angle_gamma   90.00
#
_symmetry.space_group_name_H-M   'P 1'
#
loop_
_entity.id
_entity.type
_entity.pdbx_description
1 polymer ?
#
loop_
_entity_poly.entity_id
_entity_poly.type
_entity_poly.pdbx_seq_one_letter_code
_entity_poly.pdbx_strand_id
1 'polypeptide(L)' 'MKIVAKIVVFDPGLGSLSIIKEIQKISKNDISYFTDQKNYPYGVKSQAQLSIIIKKQLIY' A
#
# COMPACT_ATOMS: atom_id res chain seq x y z
N MET A 1 1.28 17.41 -18.61
CA MET A 1 2.33 16.57 -17.98
C MET A 1 1.91 15.12 -18.11
N LYS A 2 2.80 14.24 -18.58
CA LYS A 2 2.53 12.83 -18.86
C LYS A 2 2.56 12.02 -17.55
N ILE A 3 1.59 11.13 -17.35
CA ILE A 3 1.60 10.14 -16.25
C ILE A 3 2.76 9.18 -16.50
N VAL A 4 3.60 8.95 -15.48
CA VAL A 4 4.82 8.15 -15.61
C VAL A 4 4.56 6.67 -15.34
N ALA A 5 3.73 6.36 -14.35
CA ALA A 5 3.30 4.99 -14.02
C ALA A 5 1.94 4.94 -13.33
N LYS A 6 1.33 3.75 -13.32
CA LYS A 6 0.22 3.40 -12.43
C LYS A 6 0.78 2.61 -11.25
N ILE A 7 0.49 3.07 -10.03
CA ILE A 7 1.01 2.49 -8.79
C ILE A 7 -0.16 2.12 -7.90
N VAL A 8 -0.20 0.87 -7.44
CA VAL A 8 -1.14 0.44 -6.41
C VAL A 8 -0.38 0.28 -5.11
N VAL A 9 -0.89 0.88 -4.04
CA VAL A 9 -0.30 0.82 -2.71
C VAL A 9 -1.29 0.15 -1.76
N PHE A 10 -0.85 -0.92 -1.11
CA PHE A 10 -1.59 -1.60 -0.05
C PHE A 10 -0.88 -1.42 1.28
N ASP A 11 -1.61 -1.00 2.31
CA ASP A 11 -1.05 -0.78 3.65
C ASP A 11 -2.14 -1.00 4.72
N PRO A 12 -1.83 -1.44 5.95
CA PRO A 12 -2.86 -1.63 6.97
C PRO A 12 -3.40 -0.31 7.54
N GLY A 13 -2.70 0.83 7.42
CA GLY A 13 -3.12 2.09 8.02
C GLY A 13 -2.62 3.32 7.27
N LEU A 14 -2.78 4.52 7.83
CA LEU A 14 -2.50 5.78 7.12
C LEU A 14 -1.02 6.18 7.05
N GLY A 15 -0.12 5.44 7.70
CA GLY A 15 1.31 5.80 7.79
C GLY A 15 2.01 5.86 6.42
N SER A 16 1.61 4.98 5.51
CA SER A 16 2.07 4.92 4.11
C SER A 16 1.75 6.16 3.27
N LEU A 17 0.84 7.04 3.71
CA LEU A 17 0.61 8.33 3.04
C LEU A 17 1.87 9.22 3.02
N SER A 18 2.77 9.05 4.00
CA SER A 18 4.06 9.74 4.00
C SER A 18 4.93 9.33 2.80
N ILE A 19 4.94 8.03 2.46
CA ILE A 19 5.67 7.49 1.31
C ILE A 19 5.03 7.95 -0.01
N ILE A 20 3.70 7.91 -0.11
CA ILE A 20 2.98 8.39 -1.30
C ILE A 20 3.31 9.87 -1.57
N LYS A 21 3.35 10.71 -0.53
CA LYS A 21 3.74 12.12 -0.65
C LYS A 21 5.14 12.29 -1.23
N GLU A 22 6.12 11.49 -0.81
CA GLU A 22 7.48 11.56 -1.37
C GLU A 22 7.53 11.10 -2.83
N ILE A 23 6.80 10.02 -3.19
CA ILE A 23 6.70 9.56 -4.58
C ILE A 23 6.15 10.65 -5.49
N GLN A 24 5.10 11.36 -5.05
CA GLN A 24 4.46 12.44 -5.80
C GLN A 24 5.37 13.66 -6.02
N LYS A 25 6.37 13.90 -5.15
CA LYS A 25 7.37 14.97 -5.36
C LYS A 25 8.30 14.67 -6.52
N ILE A 26 8.62 13.39 -6.73
CA ILE A 26 9.58 12.95 -7.76
C ILE A 26 8.91 12.87 -9.13
N SER A 27 7.66 12.40 -9.19
CA SER A 27 6.95 12.21 -10.47
C SER A 27 5.43 12.23 -10.33
N LYS A 28 4.74 12.58 -11.42
CA LYS A 28 3.27 12.48 -11.52
C LYS A 28 2.87 11.06 -11.89
N ASN A 29 2.43 10.30 -10.89
CA ASN A 29 1.90 8.94 -11.03
C ASN A 29 0.40 8.89 -10.78
N ASP A 30 -0.27 7.94 -11.39
CA ASP A 30 -1.65 7.56 -11.08
C ASP A 30 -1.60 6.54 -9.93
N ILE A 31 -1.89 6.97 -8.71
CA ILE A 31 -1.71 6.17 -7.49
C ILE A 31 -3.07 5.80 -6.92
N SER A 32 -3.35 4.50 -6.84
CA SER A 32 -4.50 3.95 -6.11
C SER A 32 -4.04 3.39 -4.77
N TYR A 33 -4.66 3.83 -3.69
CA TYR A 33 -4.27 3.48 -2.33
C TYR A 33 -5.39 2.73 -1.62
N PHE A 34 -5.07 1.54 -1.11
CA PHE A 34 -6.01 0.65 -0.43
C PHE A 34 -5.54 0.38 1.00
N THR A 35 -6.47 0.51 1.94
CA THR A 35 -6.20 0.26 3.36
C THR A 35 -6.79 -1.06 3.82
N ASP A 36 -5.99 -1.94 4.43
CA ASP A 36 -6.47 -3.19 5.01
C ASP A 36 -6.91 -3.01 6.46
N GLN A 37 -8.02 -2.29 6.64
CA GLN A 37 -8.60 -2.05 7.96
C GLN A 37 -9.00 -3.34 8.68
N LYS A 38 -9.42 -4.37 7.93
CA LYS A 38 -9.84 -5.66 8.48
C LYS A 38 -8.69 -6.36 9.22
N ASN A 39 -7.47 -6.21 8.72
CA ASN A 39 -6.29 -6.86 9.27
C ASN A 39 -5.43 -5.90 10.10
N TYR A 40 -5.82 -4.65 10.30
CA TYR A 40 -5.07 -3.72 11.16
C TYR A 40 -5.13 -4.16 12.65
N PRO A 41 -4.05 -3.98 13.44
CA PRO A 41 -2.70 -3.62 13.03
C PRO A 41 -1.87 -4.84 12.60
N TYR A 42 -0.93 -4.65 11.67
CA TYR A 42 -0.02 -5.74 11.26
C TYR A 42 1.03 -6.08 12.32
N GLY A 43 1.41 -5.12 13.18
CA GLY A 43 2.46 -5.30 14.18
C GLY A 43 2.16 -6.39 15.24
N VAL A 44 0.89 -6.80 15.40
CA VAL A 44 0.50 -7.87 16.34
C VAL A 44 0.42 -9.25 15.68
N LYS A 45 0.72 -9.36 14.38
CA LYS A 45 0.58 -10.59 13.61
C LYS A 45 1.92 -11.30 13.45
N SER A 46 1.86 -12.63 13.42
CA SER A 46 3.04 -13.42 13.06
C SER A 46 3.38 -13.28 11.58
N GLN A 47 4.63 -13.58 11.24
CA GLN A 47 5.09 -13.58 9.85
C GLN A 47 4.27 -14.50 8.94
N ALA A 48 3.81 -15.65 9.46
CA ALA A 48 2.95 -16.58 8.74
C ALA A 48 1.58 -15.97 8.43
N GLN A 49 0.96 -15.29 9.40
CA GLN A 49 -0.31 -14.58 9.20
C GLN A 49 -0.16 -13.46 8.17
N LEU A 50 0.90 -12.65 8.27
CA LEU A 50 1.19 -11.58 7.31
C LEU A 50 1.41 -12.12 5.90
N SER A 51 2.12 -13.23 5.75
CA SER A 51 2.34 -13.87 4.46
C SER A 51 1.03 -14.27 3.77
N ILE A 52 0.06 -14.78 4.53
CA ILE A 52 -1.27 -15.13 4.01
C ILE A 52 -2.05 -13.87 3.62
N ILE A 53 -2.04 -12.84 4.48
CA ILE A 53 -2.76 -11.59 4.23
C ILE A 53 -2.23 -10.90 2.97
N ILE A 54 -0.92 -10.73 2.85
CA ILE A 54 -0.28 -10.06 1.71
C ILE A 54 -0.52 -10.83 0.41
N LYS A 55 -0.37 -12.17 0.42
CA LYS A 55 -0.65 -12.99 -0.77
C LYS A 55 -2.08 -12.85 -1.28
N LYS A 56 -3.06 -12.64 -0.40
CA LYS A 56 -4.45 -12.40 -0.80
C LYS A 56 -4.65 -11.05 -1.48
N GLN A 57 -3.85 -10.04 -1.14
CA GLN A 57 -3.95 -8.71 -1.74
C GLN A 57 -3.34 -8.65 -3.15
N LEU A 58 -2.36 -9.51 -3.46
CA LEU A 58 -1.70 -9.60 -4.77
C LEU A 58 -2.58 -10.24 -5.87
N ILE A 59 -3.79 -10.67 -5.55
CA ILE A 59 -4.75 -11.26 -6.50
C ILE A 59 -5.72 -10.17 -7.05
N TYR A 60 -5.58 -8.93 -6.60
CA TYR A 60 -6.12 -7.73 -7.26
C TYR A 60 -5.14 -7.19 -8.31
#